data_AF-A0A7W0URK4-F1
#
_entry.id   AF-A0A7W0URK4-F1
#
_cell.length_a   1.000
_cell.length_b   1.000
_cell.length_c   1.000
_cell.angle_alpha   90.00
_cell.angle_beta   90.00
_cell.angle_gamma   90.00
#
_symmetry.space_group_name_H-M   'P 1'
#
loop_
_entity.id
_entity.type
_entity.pdbx_description
1 polymer ?
#
loop_
_entity_poly.entity_id
_entity_poly.type
_entity_poly.pdbx_seq_one_letter_code
_entity_poly.pdbx_strand_id
1 'polypeptide(L)'
;MRRVTFSRNFTLSLSRTCRCYCKYCAFATHRAHLYAPDEVESVLDDAARRNAKELLVLTGEQPEVNSEVAARLRSYGHEDFTAYAVWACERALERGMLPHTNLGVLSKEDLARLREVTASQGLMLESVNPGLEAHRGSPTKHPARRLEAIRAAGELRIPFTSGILVGIGETPQER
;
A
#
# COMPACT_ATOMS: atom_id res chain seq x y z
N MET A 1 14.29 -26.95 -20.60
CA MET A 1 14.03 -25.49 -20.49
C MET A 1 13.06 -25.26 -19.35
N ARG A 2 13.38 -24.40 -18.37
CA ARG A 2 12.51 -24.13 -17.21
C ARG A 2 11.42 -23.13 -17.64
N ARG A 3 10.14 -23.49 -17.50
CA ARG A 3 9.01 -22.59 -17.81
C ARG A 3 8.99 -21.46 -16.78
N VAL A 4 9.01 -20.21 -17.25
CA VAL A 4 8.82 -19.00 -16.44
C VAL A 4 7.50 -18.37 -16.85
N THR A 5 6.65 -18.06 -15.88
CA THR A 5 5.37 -17.36 -16.08
C THR A 5 5.41 -16.01 -15.39
N PHE A 6 4.62 -15.06 -15.88
CA PHE A 6 4.48 -13.74 -15.28
C PHE A 6 3.02 -13.28 -15.34
N SER A 7 2.68 -12.31 -14.50
CA SER A 7 1.40 -11.59 -14.54
C SER A 7 1.65 -10.13 -14.92
N ARG A 8 0.78 -9.55 -15.75
CA ARG A 8 0.87 -8.15 -16.14
C ARG A 8 0.28 -7.31 -15.01
N ASN A 9 1.15 -6.69 -14.21
CA ASN A 9 0.76 -5.82 -13.12
C ASN A 9 0.83 -4.34 -13.56
N PHE A 10 -0.14 -3.54 -13.14
CA PHE A 10 -0.12 -2.09 -13.26
C PHE A 10 -0.15 -1.44 -11.88
N THR A 11 0.61 -0.36 -11.67
CA THR A 11 0.69 0.30 -10.35
C THR A 11 -0.11 1.59 -10.33
N LEU A 12 -1.03 1.72 -9.37
CA LEU A 12 -1.70 2.95 -8.99
C LEU A 12 -1.09 3.47 -7.68
N SER A 13 -0.34 4.57 -7.76
CA SER A 13 0.19 5.26 -6.57
C SER A 13 -0.87 6.20 -5.99
N LEU A 14 -1.92 5.65 -5.37
CA LEU A 14 -3.15 6.37 -4.99
C LEU A 14 -2.87 7.65 -4.20
N SER A 15 -1.93 7.59 -3.26
CA SER A 15 -1.36 8.77 -2.61
C SER A 15 0.15 8.64 -2.43
N ARG A 16 0.87 9.74 -2.66
CA ARG A 16 2.30 9.86 -2.35
C ARG A 16 2.55 10.64 -1.06
N THR A 17 1.51 11.02 -0.34
CA THR A 17 1.61 11.61 0.99
C THR A 17 1.83 10.50 2.02
N CYS A 18 2.76 10.71 2.95
CA CYS A 18 3.16 9.68 3.90
C CYS A 18 3.48 10.32 5.25
N ARG A 19 3.08 9.67 6.34
CA ARG A 19 3.47 10.03 7.70
C ARG A 19 4.92 9.65 8.04
N CYS A 20 5.55 8.78 7.24
CA CYS A 20 6.89 8.28 7.47
C CYS A 20 7.96 9.03 6.67
N TYR A 21 9.17 9.11 7.24
CA TYR A 21 10.35 9.75 6.68
C TYR A 21 11.50 8.73 6.53
N CYS A 22 11.27 7.64 5.80
CA CYS A 22 12.29 6.59 5.63
C CYS A 22 13.45 7.12 4.77
N LYS A 23 14.68 6.97 5.24
CA LYS A 23 15.86 7.60 4.60
C LYS A 23 16.21 7.04 3.22
N TYR A 24 15.71 5.85 2.90
CA TYR A 24 15.86 5.21 1.59
C TYR A 24 14.71 5.51 0.62
N CYS A 25 13.65 6.17 1.07
CA CYS A 25 12.41 6.28 0.30
C CYS A 25 12.41 7.49 -0.64
N ALA A 26 12.24 7.22 -1.94
CA ALA A 26 12.02 8.24 -2.97
C ALA A 26 10.53 8.38 -3.37
N PHE A 27 9.63 7.66 -2.69
CA PHE A 27 8.21 7.62 -3.01
C PHE A 27 7.45 8.82 -2.44
N ALA A 28 7.71 9.18 -1.18
CA ALA A 28 6.97 10.23 -0.50
C ALA A 28 7.23 11.62 -1.12
N THR A 29 6.18 12.42 -1.29
CA THR A 29 6.28 13.81 -1.77
C THR A 29 6.19 14.81 -0.62
N HIS A 30 6.81 15.98 -0.79
CA HIS A 30 6.71 17.07 0.17
C HIS A 30 5.38 17.83 0.12
N ARG A 31 4.57 17.61 -0.93
CA ARG A 31 3.24 18.19 -1.10
C ARG A 31 2.18 17.13 -0.88
N ALA A 32 1.00 17.58 -0.43
CA ALA A 32 -0.18 16.73 -0.37
C ALA A 32 -0.49 16.18 -1.76
N HIS A 33 -0.73 14.87 -1.84
CA HIS A 33 -1.00 14.15 -3.07
C HIS A 33 -2.08 13.14 -2.80
N LEU A 34 -3.13 13.18 -3.60
CA LEU A 34 -4.18 12.18 -3.67
C LEU A 34 -4.74 12.29 -5.08
N TYR A 35 -4.75 11.18 -5.82
CA TYR A 35 -5.43 11.17 -7.12
C TYR A 35 -6.91 11.44 -6.92
N ALA A 36 -7.47 12.36 -7.71
CA ALA A 36 -8.91 12.59 -7.77
C ALA A 36 -9.62 11.39 -8.42
N PRO A 37 -10.94 11.19 -8.18
CA PRO A 37 -11.65 10.02 -8.69
C PRO A 37 -11.54 9.87 -10.22
N ASP A 38 -11.65 10.95 -10.98
CA ASP A 38 -11.51 10.96 -12.44
C ASP A 38 -10.10 10.59 -12.90
N GLU A 39 -9.07 11.02 -12.16
CA GLU A 39 -7.68 10.62 -12.42
C GLU A 39 -7.48 9.11 -12.13
N VAL A 40 -8.08 8.58 -11.06
CA VAL A 40 -8.04 7.14 -10.76
C VAL A 40 -8.69 6.35 -11.89
N GLU A 41 -9.90 6.71 -12.30
CA GLU A 41 -10.62 6.05 -13.40
C GLU A 41 -9.80 6.08 -14.70
N SER A 42 -9.19 7.21 -15.03
CA SER A 42 -8.31 7.37 -16.20
C SER A 42 -7.10 6.45 -16.16
N VAL A 43 -6.45 6.30 -15.00
CA VAL A 43 -5.34 5.36 -14.80
C VAL A 43 -5.80 3.91 -14.97
N LEU A 44 -6.97 3.56 -14.44
CA LEU A 44 -7.53 2.21 -14.54
C LEU A 44 -7.94 1.87 -15.98
N ASP A 45 -8.49 2.83 -16.72
CA ASP A 45 -8.79 2.66 -18.15
C ASP A 45 -7.52 2.42 -18.97
N ASP A 46 -6.43 3.13 -18.66
CA ASP A 46 -5.14 2.89 -19.31
C ASP A 46 -4.58 1.50 -18.99
N ALA A 47 -4.68 1.07 -17.72
CA ALA A 47 -4.26 -0.25 -17.30
C ALA A 47 -5.06 -1.36 -18.01
N ALA A 48 -6.38 -1.18 -18.16
CA ALA A 48 -7.25 -2.10 -18.87
C ALA A 48 -6.89 -2.17 -20.37
N ARG A 49 -6.65 -1.03 -21.04
CA ARG A 49 -6.17 -1.00 -22.44
C ARG A 49 -4.86 -1.74 -22.64
N ARG A 50 -3.98 -1.73 -21.63
CA ARG A 50 -2.71 -2.48 -21.63
C ARG A 50 -2.87 -3.96 -21.26
N ASN A 51 -4.09 -4.44 -21.06
CA ASN A 51 -4.41 -5.81 -20.65
C ASN A 51 -3.74 -6.21 -19.33
N ALA A 52 -3.65 -5.28 -18.38
CA ALA A 52 -3.24 -5.60 -17.02
C ALA A 52 -4.17 -6.66 -16.41
N LYS A 53 -3.60 -7.56 -15.63
CA LYS A 53 -4.31 -8.62 -14.90
C LYS A 53 -4.35 -8.34 -13.41
N GLU A 54 -3.36 -7.63 -12.91
CA GLU A 54 -3.29 -7.23 -11.52
C GLU A 54 -3.10 -5.72 -11.43
N LEU A 55 -3.69 -5.13 -10.39
CA LEU A 55 -3.47 -3.73 -10.02
C LEU A 55 -2.78 -3.69 -8.66
N LEU A 56 -1.56 -3.17 -8.59
CA LEU A 56 -0.93 -2.79 -7.32
C LEU A 56 -1.42 -1.39 -6.92
N VAL A 57 -2.22 -1.31 -5.87
CA VAL A 57 -2.56 -0.05 -5.19
C VAL A 57 -1.49 0.21 -4.14
N LEU A 58 -0.65 1.21 -4.39
CA LEU A 58 0.48 1.61 -3.55
C LEU A 58 0.22 2.99 -2.97
N THR A 59 0.57 3.20 -1.70
CA THR A 59 0.46 4.52 -1.06
C THR A 59 1.56 4.76 -0.03
N GLY A 60 1.68 6.03 0.40
CA GLY A 60 2.29 6.34 1.68
C GLY A 60 1.37 5.95 2.84
N GLU A 61 1.91 5.97 4.04
CA GLU A 61 1.20 5.46 5.22
C GLU A 61 0.44 6.55 5.95
N GLN A 62 -0.84 6.28 6.22
CA GLN A 62 -1.81 7.23 6.77
C GLN A 62 -1.78 8.60 6.08
N PRO A 63 -1.97 8.67 4.74
CA PRO A 63 -1.96 9.93 3.99
C PRO A 63 -2.89 11.01 4.57
N GLU A 64 -4.04 10.60 5.10
CA GLU A 64 -5.08 11.43 5.70
C GLU A 64 -4.68 12.13 7.01
N VAL A 65 -3.53 11.79 7.60
CA VAL A 65 -2.94 12.61 8.69
C VAL A 65 -2.58 14.01 8.18
N ASN A 66 -2.31 14.15 6.87
CA ASN A 66 -2.25 15.44 6.22
C ASN A 66 -3.66 16.03 6.04
N SER A 67 -3.89 17.23 6.56
CA SER A 67 -5.20 17.88 6.57
C SER A 67 -5.78 18.16 5.17
N GLU A 68 -4.92 18.41 4.17
CA GLU A 68 -5.35 18.62 2.79
C GLU A 68 -5.83 17.31 2.16
N VAL A 69 -5.12 16.21 2.40
CA VAL A 69 -5.56 14.87 1.95
C VAL A 69 -6.88 14.51 2.61
N ALA A 70 -7.03 14.74 3.93
CA ALA A 70 -8.28 14.49 4.64
C ALA A 70 -9.44 15.34 4.09
N ALA A 71 -9.20 16.61 3.75
CA ALA A 71 -10.20 17.47 3.14
C ALA A 71 -10.62 16.98 1.75
N ARG A 72 -9.67 16.53 0.93
CA ARG A 72 -9.95 15.95 -0.39
C ARG A 72 -10.78 14.68 -0.28
N LEU A 73 -10.41 13.74 0.59
CA LEU A 73 -11.18 12.51 0.85
C LEU A 73 -12.65 12.82 1.17
N ARG A 74 -12.90 13.76 2.09
CA ARG A 74 -14.26 14.20 2.42
C ARG A 74 -14.98 14.82 1.23
N SER A 75 -14.28 15.64 0.44
CA SER A 75 -14.87 16.24 -0.78
C SER A 75 -15.23 15.20 -1.85
N TYR A 76 -14.54 14.06 -1.86
CA TYR A 76 -14.85 12.91 -2.73
C TYR A 76 -15.90 11.98 -2.13
N GLY A 77 -16.39 12.25 -0.91
CA GLY A 77 -17.41 11.44 -0.24
C GLY A 77 -16.88 10.24 0.54
N HIS A 78 -15.58 10.19 0.83
CA HIS A 78 -14.95 9.11 1.59
C HIS A 78 -14.63 9.52 3.03
N GLU A 79 -14.98 8.66 3.98
CA GLU A 79 -14.78 8.89 5.43
C GLU A 79 -13.31 8.79 5.87
N ASP A 80 -12.57 7.87 5.25
CA ASP A 80 -11.16 7.59 5.53
C ASP A 80 -10.43 7.17 4.24
N PHE A 81 -9.10 7.01 4.33
CA PHE A 81 -8.31 6.63 3.16
C PHE A 81 -8.58 5.18 2.73
N THR A 82 -8.87 4.28 3.67
CA THR A 82 -9.20 2.88 3.37
C THR A 82 -10.46 2.77 2.51
N ALA A 83 -11.50 3.55 2.81
CA ALA A 83 -12.75 3.62 2.03
C ALA A 83 -12.48 4.05 0.59
N TYR A 84 -11.56 5.00 0.39
CA TYR A 84 -11.17 5.43 -0.95
C TYR A 84 -10.34 4.37 -1.69
N ALA A 85 -9.45 3.67 -0.99
CA ALA A 85 -8.72 2.54 -1.55
C ALA A 85 -9.64 1.37 -1.92
N VAL A 86 -10.66 1.08 -1.09
CA VAL A 86 -11.70 0.09 -1.39
C VAL A 86 -12.44 0.48 -2.68
N TRP A 87 -12.92 1.72 -2.77
CA TRP A 87 -13.57 2.23 -3.98
C TRP A 87 -12.69 2.06 -5.22
N ALA A 88 -11.41 2.44 -5.15
CA ALA A 88 -10.47 2.28 -6.27
C ALA A 88 -10.26 0.80 -6.66
N CYS A 89 -10.25 -0.12 -5.68
CA CYS A 89 -10.15 -1.56 -5.92
C CYS A 89 -11.42 -2.10 -6.60
N GLU A 90 -12.62 -1.66 -6.20
CA GLU A 90 -13.88 -2.04 -6.87
C GLU A 90 -13.89 -1.58 -8.34
N ARG A 91 -13.47 -0.35 -8.61
CA ARG A 91 -13.36 0.19 -9.99
C ARG A 91 -12.37 -0.62 -10.84
N ALA A 92 -11.34 -1.19 -10.23
CA ALA A 92 -10.39 -2.07 -10.89
C ALA A 92 -10.97 -3.46 -11.18
N LEU A 93 -11.75 -4.01 -10.24
CA LEU A 93 -12.47 -5.28 -10.42
C LEU A 93 -13.48 -5.20 -11.56
N GLU A 94 -14.20 -4.09 -11.70
CA GLU A 94 -15.13 -3.83 -12.82
C GLU A 94 -14.43 -3.87 -14.18
N ARG A 95 -13.12 -3.59 -14.21
CA ARG A 95 -12.26 -3.66 -15.39
C ARG A 95 -11.56 -5.01 -15.55
N GLY A 96 -11.89 -5.99 -14.72
CA GLY A 96 -11.34 -7.35 -14.76
C GLY A 96 -9.89 -7.45 -14.27
N MET A 97 -9.40 -6.49 -13.50
CA MET A 97 -8.10 -6.54 -12.83
C MET A 97 -8.26 -7.04 -11.39
N LEU A 98 -7.29 -7.81 -10.91
CA LEU A 98 -7.23 -8.30 -9.54
C LEU A 98 -6.42 -7.33 -8.67
N PRO A 99 -7.04 -6.64 -7.70
CA PRO A 99 -6.32 -5.67 -6.89
C PRO A 99 -5.42 -6.34 -5.86
N HIS A 100 -4.26 -5.74 -5.64
CA HIS A 100 -3.33 -6.00 -4.55
C HIS A 100 -2.99 -4.69 -3.86
N THR A 101 -3.10 -4.62 -2.54
CA THR A 101 -2.91 -3.37 -1.80
C THR A 101 -1.68 -3.39 -0.92
N ASN A 102 -0.87 -2.33 -0.97
CA ASN A 102 0.23 -2.07 -0.05
C ASN A 102 0.05 -0.68 0.59
N LEU A 103 -0.70 -0.66 1.71
CA LEU A 103 -1.19 0.55 2.37
C LEU A 103 -0.42 0.93 3.65
N GLY A 104 0.58 0.12 4.04
CA GLY A 104 1.26 0.30 5.33
C GLY A 104 0.63 -0.53 6.45
N VAL A 105 0.82 -0.07 7.68
CA VAL A 105 0.20 -0.68 8.86
C VAL A 105 -1.27 -0.27 8.93
N LEU A 106 -2.16 -1.26 8.86
CA LEU A 106 -3.63 -1.11 8.94
C LEU A 106 -4.19 -1.82 10.17
N SER A 107 -5.39 -1.38 10.59
CA SER A 107 -6.19 -2.08 11.60
C SER A 107 -6.69 -3.43 11.07
N LYS A 108 -7.10 -4.34 11.95
CA LYS A 108 -7.66 -5.63 11.54
C LYS A 108 -8.98 -5.42 10.77
N GLU A 109 -9.75 -4.41 11.16
CA GLU A 109 -11.00 -4.00 10.54
C GLU A 109 -10.76 -3.50 9.11
N ASP A 110 -9.74 -2.67 8.89
CA ASP A 110 -9.39 -2.16 7.55
C ASP A 110 -8.83 -3.24 6.64
N LEU A 111 -8.00 -4.15 7.18
CA LEU A 111 -7.55 -5.33 6.45
C LEU A 111 -8.75 -6.18 5.98
N ALA A 112 -9.75 -6.36 6.83
CA ALA A 112 -10.97 -7.09 6.50
C ALA A 112 -11.82 -6.36 5.44
N ARG A 113 -11.96 -5.03 5.52
CA ARG A 113 -12.65 -4.23 4.49
C ARG A 113 -12.00 -4.41 3.11
N LEU A 114 -10.67 -4.30 3.04
CA LEU A 114 -9.93 -4.46 1.78
C LEU A 114 -9.96 -5.89 1.27
N ARG A 115 -10.08 -6.90 2.14
CA ARG A 115 -10.07 -8.32 1.76
C ARG A 115 -11.22 -8.66 0.81
N GLU A 116 -12.36 -8.00 0.97
CA GLU A 116 -13.54 -8.24 0.13
C GLU A 116 -13.36 -7.75 -1.31
N VAL A 117 -12.38 -6.87 -1.56
CA VAL A 117 -12.14 -6.25 -2.87
C VAL A 117 -10.71 -6.45 -3.40
N THR A 118 -9.90 -7.29 -2.74
CA THR A 118 -8.50 -7.57 -3.13
C THR A 118 -8.25 -9.06 -3.28
N ALA A 119 -7.42 -9.43 -4.25
CA ALA A 119 -6.94 -10.81 -4.39
C ALA A 119 -5.84 -11.12 -3.36
N SER A 120 -5.06 -10.12 -2.97
CA SER A 120 -4.04 -10.21 -1.93
C SER A 120 -3.73 -8.84 -1.35
N GLN A 121 -3.07 -8.80 -0.21
CA GLN A 121 -2.61 -7.56 0.43
C GLN A 121 -1.14 -7.67 0.80
N GLY A 122 -0.50 -6.56 1.15
CA GLY A 122 0.93 -6.59 1.42
C GLY A 122 1.39 -5.47 2.33
N LEU A 123 2.47 -5.77 3.03
CA LEU A 123 3.23 -4.82 3.82
C LEU A 123 4.68 -5.30 3.89
N MET A 124 5.63 -4.47 3.49
CA MET A 124 7.04 -4.78 3.68
C MET A 124 7.40 -4.73 5.16
N LEU A 125 8.01 -5.78 5.70
CA LEU A 125 8.57 -5.79 7.06
C LEU A 125 9.81 -4.90 7.12
N GLU A 126 10.58 -4.86 6.03
CA GLU A 126 11.81 -4.08 5.84
C GLU A 126 12.98 -4.56 6.73
N SER A 127 12.80 -4.55 8.05
CA SER A 127 13.79 -4.99 9.03
C SER A 127 13.11 -5.34 10.36
N VAL A 128 13.76 -6.18 11.16
CA VAL A 128 13.35 -6.47 12.55
C VAL A 128 14.08 -5.62 13.60
N ASN A 129 15.04 -4.78 13.18
CA ASN A 129 15.79 -3.91 14.09
C ASN A 129 14.95 -2.67 14.48
N PRO A 130 14.54 -2.53 15.77
CA PRO A 130 13.74 -1.39 16.22
C PRO A 130 14.54 -0.07 16.28
N GLY A 131 15.87 -0.15 16.33
CA GLY A 131 16.78 0.99 16.38
C GLY A 131 17.35 1.39 15.01
N LEU A 132 16.77 0.91 13.91
CA LEU A 132 17.30 1.16 12.57
C LEU A 132 17.23 2.65 12.23
N GLU A 133 18.41 3.26 12.03
CA GLU A 133 18.53 4.70 11.77
C GLU A 133 17.79 5.13 10.49
N ALA A 134 17.65 4.23 9.51
CA ALA A 134 16.90 4.45 8.28
C ALA A 134 15.39 4.68 8.49
N HIS A 135 14.84 4.23 9.62
CA HIS A 135 13.44 4.40 10.00
C HIS A 135 13.22 5.47 11.08
N ARG A 136 14.26 6.20 11.48
CA ARG A 136 14.10 7.31 12.43
C ARG A 136 13.13 8.35 11.87
N GLY A 137 12.07 8.66 12.63
CA GLY A 137 10.97 9.53 12.17
C GLY A 137 9.86 8.82 11.38
N SER A 138 9.88 7.48 11.30
CA SER A 138 8.88 6.66 10.61
C SER A 138 8.10 5.78 11.59
N PRO A 139 7.08 6.31 12.29
CA PRO A 139 6.46 5.62 13.43
C PRO A 139 5.83 4.26 13.08
N THR A 140 5.27 4.12 11.88
CA THR A 140 4.63 2.87 11.42
C THR A 140 5.63 1.89 10.81
N LYS A 141 6.91 2.25 10.70
CA LYS A 141 7.99 1.33 10.29
C LYS A 141 8.56 0.53 11.46
N HIS A 142 8.15 0.81 12.70
CA HIS A 142 8.58 0.04 13.85
C HIS A 142 8.21 -1.45 13.71
N PRO A 143 9.16 -2.41 13.88
CA PRO A 143 8.94 -3.83 13.60
C PRO A 143 7.74 -4.44 14.32
N ALA A 144 7.51 -4.08 15.59
CA ALA A 144 6.37 -4.59 16.35
C ALA A 144 5.02 -4.31 15.67
N ARG A 145 4.83 -3.11 15.09
CA ARG A 145 3.60 -2.71 14.40
C ARG A 145 3.42 -3.46 13.08
N ARG A 146 4.53 -3.66 12.35
CA ARG A 146 4.56 -4.43 11.09
C ARG A 146 4.18 -5.88 11.34
N LEU A 147 4.80 -6.50 12.33
CA LEU A 147 4.56 -7.89 12.71
C LEU A 147 3.13 -8.10 13.25
N GLU A 148 2.59 -7.12 13.97
CA GLU A 148 1.19 -7.11 14.40
C GLU A 148 0.23 -7.10 13.20
N ALA A 149 0.43 -6.22 12.22
CA ALA A 149 -0.39 -6.17 11.02
C ALA A 149 -0.30 -7.46 10.18
N ILE A 150 0.91 -8.02 10.03
CA ILE A 150 1.12 -9.30 9.32
C ILE A 150 0.39 -10.44 10.05
N ARG A 151 0.45 -10.48 11.39
CA ARG A 151 -0.28 -11.48 12.18
C ARG A 151 -1.80 -11.34 12.00
N ALA A 152 -2.33 -10.12 12.05
CA ALA A 152 -3.75 -9.84 11.82
C ALA A 152 -4.20 -10.29 10.43
N ALA A 153 -3.40 -10.05 9.38
CA ALA A 153 -3.67 -10.53 8.04
C ALA A 153 -3.71 -12.07 7.96
N GLY A 154 -2.80 -12.74 8.67
CA GLY A 154 -2.79 -14.20 8.82
C GLY A 154 -4.05 -14.74 9.50
N GLU A 155 -4.50 -14.11 10.58
CA GLU A 155 -5.75 -14.46 11.28
C GLU A 155 -6.99 -14.30 10.38
N LEU A 156 -6.98 -13.31 9.49
CA LEU A 156 -8.03 -13.06 8.49
C LEU A 156 -7.89 -13.95 7.23
N ARG A 157 -6.87 -14.82 7.17
CA ARG A 157 -6.55 -15.69 6.03
C ARG A 157 -6.42 -14.91 4.71
N ILE A 158 -5.78 -13.74 4.78
CA ILE A 158 -5.52 -12.90 3.61
C ILE A 158 -4.24 -13.43 2.93
N PRO A 159 -4.25 -13.73 1.61
CA PRO A 159 -3.01 -13.95 0.88
C PRO A 159 -2.14 -12.69 0.99
N PHE A 160 -0.96 -12.82 1.60
CA PHE A 160 -0.20 -11.66 2.05
C PHE A 160 1.23 -11.65 1.51
N THR A 161 1.68 -10.52 0.98
CA THR A 161 3.07 -10.32 0.56
C THR A 161 3.84 -9.51 1.59
N SER A 162 5.07 -9.91 1.84
CA SER A 162 6.01 -9.15 2.66
C SER A 162 7.44 -9.39 2.18
N GLY A 163 8.38 -8.70 2.79
CA GLY A 163 9.79 -8.84 2.51
C GLY A 163 10.64 -7.92 3.37
N ILE A 164 11.95 -8.09 3.22
CA ILE A 164 12.98 -7.33 3.91
C ILE A 164 13.77 -6.48 2.91
N LEU A 165 14.40 -5.44 3.41
CA LEU A 165 15.41 -4.68 2.69
C LEU A 165 16.79 -5.06 3.22
N VAL A 166 17.76 -5.03 2.31
CA VAL A 166 19.15 -5.38 2.60
C VAL A 166 20.04 -4.20 2.23
N GLY A 167 20.99 -3.86 3.09
CA GLY A 167 21.92 -2.75 2.90
C GLY A 167 21.38 -1.40 3.37
N ILE A 168 20.44 -1.37 4.32
CA ILE A 168 19.85 -0.13 4.88
C ILE A 168 20.37 0.22 6.28
N GLY A 169 21.45 -0.43 6.70
CA GLY A 169 22.11 -0.24 8.00
C GLY A 169 21.93 -1.40 8.97
N GLU A 170 21.34 -2.51 8.51
CA GLU A 170 21.22 -3.75 9.30
C GLU A 170 22.56 -4.50 9.42
N THR A 171 22.73 -5.23 10.51
CA THR A 171 23.85 -6.18 10.68
C THR A 171 23.57 -7.50 9.95
N PRO A 172 24.58 -8.32 9.64
CA PRO A 172 24.37 -9.64 9.04
C PRO A 172 23.46 -10.57 9.85
N GLN A 173 23.40 -10.43 11.19
CA GLN A 173 22.52 -11.20 12.06
C GLN A 173 21.06 -10.73 12.01
N GLU A 174 20.82 -9.48 11.62
CA GLU A 174 19.49 -8.90 11.47
C GLU A 174 18.86 -9.17 10.09
N ARG A 175 19.65 -9.72 9.15
CA ARG A 175 19.22 -10.14 7.80
C ARG A 175 18.66 -11.56 7.81
#